data_AF-A0AA35TWM2-F1
#
_entry.id   AF-A0AA35TWM2-F1
#
_cell.length_a   1.000
_cell.length_b   1.000
_cell.length_c   1.000
_cell.angle_alpha   90.00
_cell.angle_beta   90.00
_cell.angle_gamma   90.00
#
_symmetry.space_group_name_H-M   'P 1'
#
loop_
_entity.id
_entity.type
_entity.pdbx_description
1 polymer ?
#
loop_
_entity_poly.entity_id
_entity_poly.type
_entity_poly.pdbx_seq_one_letter_code
_entity_poly.pdbx_strand_id
1 'polypeptide(L)'
;METSLLTQQLAAINRRGVLTINSQPAVNGRSSSDPVIGWGEKGGFVYQKAYLEFFCSPSFMRALMTVLVDYPQVNYHIVNRQGTENMTNCDSYQPIAVTWGVFPGMEIIQPTVVDPVSFHIWKDEAFMLWGTHWASLYSPESTSHHIISHIQNTYYLVNLVDNDFVSGNVLFQVGSPIVGVLRLSHTCVKNITVKRQF
;
A
#
# COMPACT_ATOMS: atom_id res chain seq x y z
N MET A 1 6.88 -16.66 8.68
CA MET A 1 6.06 -15.46 8.46
C MET A 1 6.47 -14.86 7.14
N GLU A 2 5.55 -14.68 6.20
CA GLU A 2 5.81 -14.26 4.81
C GLU A 2 6.49 -12.89 4.67
N THR A 3 6.26 -11.97 5.60
CA THR A 3 6.85 -10.61 5.59
C THR A 3 8.38 -10.61 5.63
N SER A 4 9.02 -11.69 6.08
CA SER A 4 10.48 -11.84 6.04
C SER A 4 11.04 -11.71 4.62
N LEU A 5 10.25 -12.06 3.60
CA LEU A 5 10.61 -11.98 2.19
C LEU A 5 10.67 -10.54 1.65
N LEU A 6 10.04 -9.59 2.35
CA LEU A 6 9.87 -8.20 1.92
C LEU A 6 10.54 -7.18 2.85
N THR A 7 11.19 -7.64 3.93
CA THR A 7 11.59 -6.78 5.06
C THR A 7 12.51 -5.63 4.63
N GLN A 8 13.48 -5.89 3.75
CA GLN A 8 14.41 -4.85 3.31
C GLN A 8 13.72 -3.79 2.44
N GLN A 9 12.86 -4.22 1.53
CA GLN A 9 12.11 -3.35 0.63
C GLN A 9 11.11 -2.51 1.42
N LEU A 10 10.35 -3.12 2.35
CA LEU A 10 9.44 -2.43 3.27
C LEU A 10 10.18 -1.37 4.09
N ALA A 11 11.31 -1.73 4.71
CA ALA A 11 12.11 -0.78 5.48
C ALA A 11 12.61 0.40 4.61
N ALA A 12 12.97 0.14 3.35
CA ALA A 12 13.45 1.17 2.43
C ALA A 12 12.36 2.18 2.06
N ILE A 13 11.12 1.74 1.80
CA ILE A 13 10.02 2.65 1.45
C ILE A 13 9.45 3.37 2.68
N ASN A 14 9.39 2.72 3.84
CA ASN A 14 8.94 3.36 5.09
C ASN A 14 9.85 4.53 5.49
N ARG A 15 11.18 4.37 5.36
CA ARG A 15 12.13 5.47 5.59
C ARG A 15 11.95 6.66 4.65
N ARG A 16 11.18 6.50 3.58
CA ARG A 16 10.90 7.53 2.57
C ARG A 16 9.47 8.09 2.68
N GLY A 17 8.74 7.78 3.74
CA GLY A 17 7.41 8.31 4.02
C GLY A 17 6.24 7.50 3.42
N VAL A 18 6.49 6.27 2.98
CA VAL A 18 5.44 5.30 2.61
C VAL A 18 5.16 4.43 3.83
N LEU A 19 4.16 4.81 4.63
CA LEU A 19 3.91 4.23 5.95
C LEU A 19 3.06 2.97 5.83
N THR A 20 3.71 1.83 5.59
CA THR A 20 3.02 0.56 5.29
C THR A 20 2.35 -0.03 6.51
N ILE A 21 1.13 -0.51 6.35
CA ILE A 21 0.35 -1.17 7.40
C ILE A 21 -0.01 -2.63 7.06
N ASN A 22 0.04 -3.01 5.78
CA ASN A 22 -0.21 -4.38 5.34
C ASN A 22 0.57 -4.70 4.05
N SER A 23 0.96 -5.95 3.86
CA SER A 23 1.71 -6.43 2.68
C SER A 23 1.69 -7.96 2.58
N GLN A 24 1.67 -8.49 1.36
CA GLN A 24 1.99 -9.89 1.05
C GLN A 24 2.88 -9.98 -0.21
N PRO A 25 3.77 -10.99 -0.29
CA PRO A 25 4.64 -11.18 -1.45
C PRO A 25 3.87 -11.77 -2.65
N ALA A 26 4.45 -11.68 -3.85
CA ALA A 26 3.98 -12.48 -4.98
C ALA A 26 4.45 -13.93 -4.81
N VAL A 27 3.56 -14.89 -5.06
CA VAL A 27 3.83 -16.32 -5.00
C VAL A 27 3.26 -16.97 -6.25
N ASN A 28 4.12 -17.71 -6.96
CA ASN A 28 3.77 -18.43 -8.16
C ASN A 28 3.95 -19.93 -7.95
N GLY A 29 2.86 -20.62 -7.59
CA GLY A 29 2.81 -22.09 -7.56
C GLY A 29 3.77 -22.73 -6.57
N ARG A 30 3.81 -22.24 -5.33
CA ARG A 30 4.63 -22.86 -4.27
C ARG A 30 3.89 -24.02 -3.64
N SER A 31 4.63 -24.99 -3.11
CA SER A 31 4.04 -26.15 -2.45
C SER A 31 3.10 -25.70 -1.32
N SER A 32 1.93 -26.32 -1.20
CA SER A 32 1.04 -26.11 -0.05
C SER A 32 1.68 -26.52 1.29
N SER A 33 2.76 -27.30 1.25
CA SER A 33 3.55 -27.69 2.43
C SER A 33 4.77 -26.79 2.67
N ASP A 34 4.89 -25.66 1.96
CA ASP A 34 5.95 -24.69 2.18
C ASP A 34 5.91 -24.13 3.61
N PRO A 35 7.04 -24.08 4.34
CA PRO A 35 7.05 -23.68 5.75
C PRO A 35 6.79 -22.19 6.00
N VAL A 36 6.85 -21.34 4.96
CA VAL A 36 6.70 -19.89 5.09
C VAL A 36 5.34 -19.41 4.59
N ILE A 37 4.89 -19.93 3.44
CA ILE A 37 3.69 -19.48 2.71
C ILE A 37 2.67 -20.59 2.46
N GLY A 38 2.99 -21.85 2.79
CA GLY A 38 2.12 -22.99 2.55
C GLY A 38 0.90 -22.99 3.46
N TRP A 39 -0.24 -23.38 2.90
CA TRP A 39 -1.50 -23.58 3.61
C TRP A 39 -2.40 -24.57 2.83
N GLY A 40 -3.45 -25.06 3.48
CA GLY A 40 -4.42 -25.99 2.87
C GLY A 40 -3.95 -27.44 2.82
N GLU A 41 -4.55 -28.23 1.91
CA GLU A 41 -4.27 -29.66 1.79
C GLU A 41 -2.88 -29.95 1.21
N LYS A 42 -2.27 -31.06 1.64
CA LYS A 42 -0.92 -31.45 1.17
C LYS A 42 -0.93 -31.86 -0.30
N GLY A 43 0.19 -31.63 -0.98
CA GLY A 43 0.36 -31.99 -2.39
C GLY A 43 -0.30 -31.01 -3.37
N GLY A 44 -0.76 -29.86 -2.88
CA GLY A 44 -1.28 -28.77 -3.69
C GLY A 44 -0.27 -27.66 -3.94
N PHE A 45 -0.76 -26.58 -4.56
CA PHE A 45 0.00 -25.38 -4.88
C PHE A 45 -0.76 -24.13 -4.45
N VAL A 46 -0.03 -23.17 -3.87
CA VAL A 46 -0.54 -21.89 -3.41
C VAL A 46 0.03 -20.75 -4.23
N TYR A 47 -0.75 -19.68 -4.35
CA TYR A 47 -0.48 -18.53 -5.20
C TYR A 47 -0.88 -17.24 -4.47
N GLN A 48 -0.13 -16.17 -4.72
CA GLN A 48 -0.40 -14.85 -4.17
C GLN A 48 -0.05 -13.78 -5.20
N LYS A 49 -0.91 -12.77 -5.35
CA LYS A 49 -0.54 -11.50 -5.98
C LYS A 49 0.21 -10.64 -4.97
N ALA A 50 1.19 -9.86 -5.41
CA ALA A 50 1.83 -8.90 -4.51
C ALA A 50 0.81 -7.82 -4.11
N TYR A 51 0.78 -7.49 -2.83
CA TYR A 51 -0.12 -6.49 -2.26
C TYR A 51 0.67 -5.57 -1.33
N LEU A 52 0.30 -4.29 -1.34
CA LEU A 52 0.85 -3.30 -0.43
C LEU A 52 -0.23 -2.29 -0.02
N GLU A 53 -0.31 -2.02 1.28
CA GLU A 53 -1.22 -1.03 1.85
C GLU A 53 -0.46 -0.06 2.76
N PHE A 54 -0.70 1.24 2.59
CA PHE A 54 0.07 2.26 3.28
C PHE A 54 -0.64 3.61 3.36
N PHE A 55 -0.18 4.43 4.31
CA PHE A 55 -0.47 5.87 4.34
C PHE A 55 0.63 6.66 3.62
N CYS A 56 0.26 7.69 2.87
CA CYS A 56 1.21 8.61 2.25
C CYS A 56 0.71 10.07 2.19
N SER A 57 1.66 11.00 2.07
CA SER A 57 1.35 12.43 1.98
C SER A 57 0.66 12.79 0.64
N PRO A 58 -0.07 13.92 0.57
CA PRO A 58 -0.65 14.41 -0.69
C PRO A 58 0.36 14.59 -1.83
N SER A 59 1.58 15.00 -1.49
CA SER A 59 2.66 15.18 -2.47
C SER A 59 3.12 13.85 -3.06
N PHE A 60 3.20 12.81 -2.22
CA PHE A 60 3.56 11.46 -2.65
C PHE A 60 2.44 10.86 -3.51
N MET A 61 1.19 10.98 -3.06
CA MET A 61 0.02 10.49 -3.82
C MET A 61 -0.01 11.07 -5.24
N ARG A 62 0.18 12.39 -5.40
CA ARG A 62 0.19 13.01 -6.74
C ARG A 62 1.29 12.45 -7.63
N ALA A 63 2.48 12.27 -7.09
CA ALA A 63 3.59 11.68 -7.84
C ALA A 63 3.34 10.18 -8.14
N LEU A 64 2.74 9.44 -7.22
CA LEU A 64 2.32 8.06 -7.43
C LEU A 64 1.36 7.94 -8.61
N MET A 65 0.34 8.81 -8.68
CA MET A 65 -0.61 8.82 -9.81
C MET A 65 0.05 9.04 -11.16
N THR A 66 1.12 9.86 -11.24
CA THR A 66 1.86 10.05 -12.49
C THR A 66 2.65 8.81 -12.91
N VAL A 67 3.13 8.03 -11.95
CA VAL A 67 3.92 6.82 -12.21
C VAL A 67 3.03 5.63 -12.54
N LEU A 68 1.86 5.50 -11.90
CA LEU A 68 0.96 4.36 -12.10
C LEU A 68 0.44 4.22 -13.54
N VAL A 69 0.49 5.29 -14.35
CA VAL A 69 0.16 5.24 -15.78
C VAL A 69 1.06 4.25 -16.54
N ASP A 70 2.31 4.09 -16.10
CA ASP A 70 3.29 3.19 -16.72
C ASP A 70 3.15 1.73 -16.24
N TYR A 71 2.23 1.45 -15.31
CA TYR A 71 2.03 0.13 -14.70
C TYR A 71 0.56 -0.31 -14.81
N PRO A 72 0.04 -0.56 -16.04
CA PRO A 72 -1.36 -0.88 -16.27
C PRO A 72 -1.83 -2.19 -15.60
N GLN A 73 -0.90 -3.08 -15.23
CA GLN A 73 -1.20 -4.30 -14.49
C GLN A 73 -1.49 -4.07 -13.00
N VAL A 74 -1.17 -2.88 -12.46
CA VAL A 74 -1.35 -2.58 -11.05
C VAL A 74 -2.76 -2.03 -10.82
N ASN A 75 -3.53 -2.71 -9.98
CA ASN A 75 -4.75 -2.15 -9.44
C ASN A 75 -4.43 -1.27 -8.23
N TYR A 76 -5.10 -0.13 -8.11
CA TYR A 76 -4.94 0.80 -7.00
C TYR A 76 -6.29 1.26 -6.46
N HIS A 77 -6.34 1.52 -5.16
CA HIS A 77 -7.43 2.25 -4.52
C HIS A 77 -6.85 3.25 -3.52
N ILE A 78 -7.15 4.53 -3.73
CA ILE A 78 -6.60 5.67 -2.98
C ILE A 78 -7.77 6.46 -2.40
N VAL A 79 -7.77 6.68 -1.09
CA VAL A 79 -8.85 7.40 -0.41
C VAL A 79 -8.33 8.31 0.70
N ASN A 80 -8.88 9.52 0.81
CA ASN A 80 -8.63 10.40 1.95
C ASN A 80 -9.58 10.09 3.13
N ARG A 81 -9.29 10.63 4.32
CA ARG A 81 -10.09 10.41 5.52
C ARG A 81 -11.58 10.71 5.28
N GLN A 82 -11.88 11.85 4.67
CA GLN A 82 -13.24 12.32 4.44
C GLN A 82 -13.99 11.49 3.38
N GLY A 83 -13.29 10.67 2.59
CA GLY A 83 -13.87 9.94 1.46
C GLY A 83 -14.24 10.81 0.27
N THR A 84 -13.93 12.11 0.29
CA THR A 84 -14.23 13.07 -0.79
C THR A 84 -13.32 12.86 -2.00
N GLU A 85 -12.10 12.40 -1.76
CA GLU A 85 -11.19 11.95 -2.81
C GLU A 85 -11.10 10.43 -2.70
N ASN A 86 -11.62 9.76 -3.71
CA ASN A 86 -11.69 8.31 -3.79
C ASN A 86 -11.40 7.89 -5.24
N MET A 87 -10.18 7.43 -5.49
CA MET A 87 -9.66 7.14 -6.82
C MET A 87 -9.34 5.65 -6.90
N THR A 88 -9.86 4.97 -7.92
CA THR A 88 -9.58 3.55 -8.15
C THR A 88 -9.60 3.25 -9.65
N ASN A 89 -8.81 2.26 -10.06
CA ASN A 89 -8.93 1.63 -11.38
C ASN A 89 -9.51 0.20 -11.29
N CYS A 90 -9.97 -0.22 -10.11
CA CYS A 90 -10.69 -1.46 -9.90
C CYS A 90 -12.15 -1.32 -10.36
N ASP A 91 -12.78 -2.46 -10.65
CA ASP A 91 -14.24 -2.51 -10.76
C ASP A 91 -14.88 -2.16 -9.42
N SER A 92 -15.93 -1.34 -9.43
CA SER A 92 -16.55 -0.82 -8.21
C SER A 92 -17.21 -1.88 -7.32
N TYR A 93 -17.52 -3.07 -7.86
CA TYR A 93 -18.30 -4.11 -7.17
C TYR A 93 -17.68 -5.49 -7.25
N GLN A 94 -16.63 -5.69 -8.05
CA GLN A 94 -15.95 -6.97 -8.17
C GLN A 94 -14.66 -7.02 -7.34
N PRO A 95 -14.55 -7.97 -6.41
CA PRO A 95 -13.34 -8.15 -5.63
C PRO A 95 -12.23 -8.80 -6.46
N ILE A 96 -10.98 -8.46 -6.15
CA ILE A 96 -9.80 -9.05 -6.77
C ILE A 96 -9.30 -10.19 -5.88
N ALA A 97 -9.30 -11.43 -6.37
CA ALA A 97 -8.62 -12.52 -5.67
C ALA A 97 -7.11 -12.27 -5.62
N VAL A 98 -6.54 -12.30 -4.42
CA VAL A 98 -5.11 -12.04 -4.17
C VAL A 98 -4.37 -13.22 -3.55
N THR A 99 -5.08 -14.19 -2.99
CA THR A 99 -4.52 -15.46 -2.50
C THR A 99 -5.44 -16.60 -2.90
N TRP A 100 -4.89 -17.65 -3.50
CA TRP A 100 -5.66 -18.85 -3.86
C TRP A 100 -4.79 -20.10 -3.85
N GLY A 101 -5.46 -21.26 -3.82
CA GLY A 101 -4.82 -22.58 -3.77
C GLY A 101 -5.55 -23.59 -4.63
N VAL A 102 -4.77 -24.48 -5.24
CA VAL A 102 -5.22 -25.61 -6.05
C VAL A 102 -4.75 -26.89 -5.36
N PHE A 103 -5.68 -27.76 -4.99
CA PHE A 103 -5.40 -28.94 -4.16
C PHE A 103 -5.92 -30.22 -4.83
N PRO A 104 -5.23 -31.38 -4.63
CA PRO A 104 -5.67 -32.64 -5.22
C PRO A 104 -7.08 -33.03 -4.77
N GLY A 105 -7.97 -33.31 -5.74
CA GLY A 105 -9.34 -33.77 -5.45
C GLY A 105 -10.28 -32.70 -4.87
N MET A 106 -9.94 -31.42 -4.98
CA MET A 106 -10.75 -30.31 -4.47
C MET A 106 -10.99 -29.22 -5.53
N GLU A 107 -12.04 -28.42 -5.34
CA GLU A 107 -12.21 -27.15 -6.06
C GLU A 107 -11.16 -26.12 -5.62
N ILE A 108 -11.01 -25.06 -6.41
CA ILE A 108 -10.09 -23.96 -6.11
C ILE A 108 -10.60 -23.20 -4.89
N ILE A 109 -9.69 -22.90 -3.96
CA ILE A 109 -10.00 -22.11 -2.76
C ILE A 109 -9.32 -20.74 -2.90
N GLN A 110 -10.08 -19.67 -2.68
CA GLN A 110 -9.60 -18.28 -2.74
C GLN A 110 -9.93 -17.52 -1.43
N PRO A 111 -9.12 -17.70 -0.37
CA PRO A 111 -9.50 -17.23 0.97
C PRO A 111 -9.35 -15.71 1.14
N THR A 112 -8.64 -15.03 0.25
CA THR A 112 -8.32 -13.60 0.41
C THR A 112 -8.57 -12.83 -0.88
N VAL A 113 -9.32 -11.74 -0.73
CA VAL A 113 -9.65 -10.82 -1.80
C VAL A 113 -9.40 -9.37 -1.38
N VAL A 114 -9.17 -8.49 -2.36
CA VAL A 114 -9.22 -7.05 -2.19
C VAL A 114 -10.55 -6.56 -2.75
N ASP A 115 -11.42 -6.07 -1.87
CA ASP A 115 -12.75 -5.59 -2.20
C ASP A 115 -12.84 -4.07 -2.02
N PRO A 116 -13.13 -3.29 -3.07
CA PRO A 116 -13.26 -1.83 -2.98
C PRO A 116 -14.33 -1.35 -2.01
N VAL A 117 -15.42 -2.11 -1.84
CA VAL A 117 -16.50 -1.76 -0.90
C VAL A 117 -16.00 -1.92 0.54
N SER A 118 -15.43 -3.08 0.85
CA SER A 118 -14.81 -3.34 2.16
C SER A 118 -13.69 -2.35 2.47
N PHE A 119 -12.88 -1.97 1.49
CA PHE A 119 -11.81 -0.99 1.67
C PHE A 119 -12.35 0.40 2.04
N HIS A 120 -13.47 0.82 1.44
CA HIS A 120 -14.11 2.09 1.79
C HIS A 120 -14.63 2.11 3.23
N ILE A 121 -15.07 0.98 3.76
CA ILE A 121 -15.50 0.85 5.16
C ILE A 121 -14.27 0.81 6.08
N TRP A 122 -13.28 -0.02 5.74
CA TRP A 122 -12.03 -0.17 6.48
C TRP A 122 -11.30 1.16 6.68
N LYS A 123 -11.36 2.09 5.71
CA LYS A 123 -10.70 3.40 5.82
C LYS A 123 -11.06 4.13 7.12
N ASP A 124 -12.31 4.04 7.58
CA ASP A 124 -12.79 4.80 8.72
C ASP A 124 -12.09 4.33 10.00
N GLU A 125 -11.95 3.02 10.16
CA GLU A 125 -11.18 2.43 11.25
C GLU A 125 -9.68 2.75 11.10
N ALA A 126 -9.11 2.53 9.91
CA ALA A 126 -7.69 2.79 9.65
C ALA A 126 -7.29 4.24 9.98
N PHE A 127 -8.09 5.23 9.59
CA PHE A 127 -7.86 6.63 9.94
C PHE A 127 -8.16 6.90 11.41
N MET A 128 -9.17 6.28 12.02
CA MET A 128 -9.50 6.46 13.44
C MET A 128 -8.31 6.11 14.33
N LEU A 129 -7.62 4.99 14.06
CA LEU A 129 -6.52 4.46 14.87
C LEU A 129 -5.39 5.49 15.10
N TRP A 130 -5.10 6.35 14.11
CA TRP A 130 -4.14 7.45 14.28
C TRP A 130 -4.51 8.37 15.45
N GLY A 131 -5.78 8.71 15.59
CA GLY A 131 -6.27 9.60 16.64
C GLY A 131 -6.43 8.87 17.98
N THR A 132 -7.15 7.76 17.97
CA THR A 132 -7.59 7.07 19.19
C THR A 132 -6.48 6.27 19.87
N HIS A 133 -5.53 5.71 19.13
CA HIS A 133 -4.44 4.92 19.70
C HIS A 133 -3.11 5.67 19.78
N TRP A 134 -2.84 6.61 18.87
CA TRP A 134 -1.54 7.27 18.82
C TRP A 134 -1.59 8.73 19.30
N ALA A 135 -2.45 9.57 18.73
CA ALA A 135 -2.53 10.98 19.13
C ALA A 135 -2.98 11.15 20.59
N SER A 136 -3.86 10.26 21.07
CA SER A 136 -4.37 10.24 22.44
C SER A 136 -3.31 10.00 23.52
N LEU A 137 -2.13 9.50 23.15
CA LEU A 137 -0.99 9.31 24.07
C LEU A 137 -0.32 10.63 24.47
N TYR A 138 -0.67 11.74 23.79
CA TYR A 138 -0.07 13.05 23.99
C TYR A 138 -1.14 14.08 24.37
N SER A 139 -0.75 15.13 25.13
CA SER A 139 -1.67 16.23 25.42
C SER A 139 -2.14 16.90 24.13
N PRO A 140 -3.41 17.32 24.04
CA PRO A 140 -3.98 17.93 22.83
C PRO A 140 -3.19 19.14 22.31
N GLU A 141 -2.57 19.91 23.21
CA GLU A 141 -1.81 21.13 22.90
C GLU A 141 -0.36 20.83 22.47
N SER A 142 0.09 19.58 22.59
CA SER A 142 1.47 19.19 22.32
C SER A 142 1.79 19.14 20.83
N THR A 143 3.05 19.42 20.49
CA THR A 143 3.55 19.28 19.11
C THR A 143 3.37 17.86 18.57
N SER A 144 3.58 16.82 19.39
CA SER A 144 3.41 15.42 18.99
C SER A 144 1.96 15.11 18.59
N HIS A 145 0.98 15.57 19.37
CA HIS A 145 -0.42 15.41 19.05
C HIS A 145 -0.77 16.08 17.71
N HIS A 146 -0.32 17.32 17.51
CA HIS A 146 -0.56 18.05 16.27
C HIS A 146 0.05 17.37 15.03
N ILE A 147 1.24 16.77 15.14
CA ILE A 147 1.87 16.03 14.03
C ILE A 147 1.00 14.83 13.62
N ILE A 148 0.56 14.02 14.59
CA ILE A 148 -0.24 12.82 14.33
C ILE A 148 -1.60 13.20 13.76
N SER A 149 -2.25 14.20 14.35
CA SER A 149 -3.51 14.75 13.86
C SER A 149 -3.37 15.34 12.45
N HIS A 150 -2.23 15.95 12.12
CA HIS A 150 -1.96 16.41 10.76
C HIS A 150 -1.88 15.25 9.76
N ILE A 151 -1.17 14.16 10.10
CA ILE A 151 -1.11 12.95 9.28
C ILE A 151 -2.51 12.40 9.05
N GLN A 152 -3.27 12.16 10.13
CA GLN A 152 -4.64 11.64 10.08
C GLN A 152 -5.55 12.46 9.16
N ASN A 153 -5.41 13.80 9.17
CA ASN A 153 -6.30 14.71 8.45
C ASN A 153 -5.90 14.96 6.99
N THR A 154 -4.65 14.70 6.62
CA THR A 154 -4.12 15.10 5.31
C THR A 154 -3.58 13.95 4.48
N TYR A 155 -3.25 12.80 5.07
CA TYR A 155 -2.69 11.67 4.33
C TYR A 155 -3.80 10.88 3.62
N TYR A 156 -3.38 10.12 2.61
CA TYR A 156 -4.22 9.16 1.90
C TYR A 156 -3.90 7.76 2.36
N LEU A 157 -4.93 6.93 2.47
CA LEU A 157 -4.81 5.48 2.56
C LEU A 157 -4.79 4.92 1.14
N VAL A 158 -3.82 4.06 0.85
CA VAL A 158 -3.57 3.50 -0.47
C VAL A 158 -3.44 2.00 -0.36
N ASN A 159 -4.12 1.25 -1.22
CA ASN A 159 -3.79 -0.14 -1.52
C ASN A 159 -3.34 -0.28 -2.98
N LEU A 160 -2.42 -1.22 -3.22
CA LEU A 160 -1.91 -1.59 -4.54
C LEU A 160 -1.89 -3.11 -4.67
N VAL A 161 -2.32 -3.64 -5.82
CA VAL A 161 -2.25 -5.06 -6.19
C VAL A 161 -1.51 -5.18 -7.52
N ASP A 162 -0.44 -5.96 -7.55
CA ASP A 162 0.21 -6.36 -8.80
C ASP A 162 -0.45 -7.62 -9.35
N ASN A 163 -1.14 -7.50 -10.49
CA ASN A 163 -1.85 -8.65 -11.07
C ASN A 163 -0.93 -9.65 -11.77
N ASP A 164 0.30 -9.27 -12.13
CA ASP A 164 1.27 -10.18 -12.73
C ASP A 164 2.08 -10.94 -11.68
N PHE A 165 1.39 -11.86 -10.99
CA PHE A 165 2.00 -12.72 -9.97
C PHE A 165 3.07 -13.68 -10.52
N VAL A 166 3.17 -13.82 -11.85
CA VAL A 166 4.15 -14.70 -12.51
C VAL A 166 5.49 -13.98 -12.66
N SER A 167 5.48 -12.73 -13.14
CA SER A 167 6.69 -11.95 -13.41
C SER A 167 7.31 -11.31 -12.15
N GLY A 168 6.61 -11.31 -11.03
CA GLY A 168 7.15 -10.94 -9.72
C GLY A 168 6.39 -9.80 -9.04
N ASN A 169 7.12 -8.81 -8.51
CA ASN A 169 6.55 -7.72 -7.72
C ASN A 169 7.12 -6.37 -8.17
N VAL A 170 6.32 -5.61 -8.92
CA VAL A 170 6.70 -4.26 -9.39
C VAL A 170 6.40 -3.16 -8.37
N LEU A 171 5.65 -3.45 -7.28
CA LEU A 171 5.16 -2.43 -6.34
C LEU A 171 6.29 -1.64 -5.67
N PHE A 172 7.43 -2.28 -5.41
CA PHE A 172 8.61 -1.59 -4.88
C PHE A 172 9.37 -0.77 -5.91
N GLN A 173 9.19 -1.06 -7.20
CA GLN A 173 9.75 -0.27 -8.31
C GLN A 173 8.93 1.01 -8.52
N VAL A 174 7.60 0.93 -8.42
CA VAL A 174 6.70 2.10 -8.46
C VAL A 174 7.12 3.18 -7.46
N GLY A 175 7.58 2.79 -6.26
CA GLY A 175 8.06 3.72 -5.23
C GLY A 175 9.40 4.42 -5.51
N SER A 176 10.24 3.88 -6.40
CA SER A 176 11.61 4.36 -6.60
C SER A 176 11.70 5.67 -7.40
N PRO A 177 11.03 5.83 -8.56
CA PRO A 177 10.99 7.09 -9.32
C PRO A 177 10.36 8.24 -8.52
N ILE A 178 9.33 7.95 -7.73
CA ILE A 178 8.59 8.95 -6.94
C ILE A 178 9.52 9.69 -5.96
N VAL A 179 10.44 8.96 -5.34
CA VAL A 179 11.40 9.52 -4.39
C VAL A 179 12.40 10.44 -5.11
N GLY A 180 12.76 10.12 -6.35
CA GLY A 180 13.57 11.00 -7.21
C GLY A 180 12.83 12.30 -7.54
N VAL A 181 11.56 12.20 -7.96
CA VAL A 181 10.71 13.36 -8.32
C VAL A 181 10.50 14.30 -7.13
N LEU A 182 10.22 13.76 -5.93
CA LEU A 182 10.05 14.57 -4.72
C LEU A 182 11.36 15.26 -4.29
N ARG A 183 12.51 14.62 -4.48
CA ARG A 183 13.82 15.26 -4.20
C ARG A 183 14.09 16.45 -5.14
N LEU A 184 13.73 16.33 -6.41
CA LEU A 184 13.91 17.41 -7.40
C LEU A 184 13.00 18.61 -7.12
N SER A 185 11.74 18.39 -6.73
CA SER A 185 10.82 19.48 -6.39
C SER A 185 11.25 20.25 -5.12
N HIS A 186 11.74 19.56 -4.08
CA HIS A 186 12.30 20.21 -2.90
C HIS A 186 13.59 21.01 -3.18
N THR A 187 14.39 20.57 -4.16
CA THR A 187 15.63 21.28 -4.55
C THR A 187 15.32 22.52 -5.40
N CYS A 188 14.32 22.44 -6.27
CA CYS A 188 13.87 23.56 -7.09
C CYS A 188 13.27 24.70 -6.23
N VAL A 189 12.48 24.37 -5.21
CA VAL A 189 11.91 25.36 -4.28
C VAL A 189 12.98 26.10 -3.49
N LYS A 190 14.05 25.41 -3.05
CA LYS A 190 15.19 26.07 -2.37
C LYS A 190 15.93 27.06 -3.26
N ASN A 191 16.00 26.82 -4.57
CA ASN A 191 16.67 27.72 -5.53
C ASN A 191 15.83 28.96 -5.91
N ILE A 192 14.51 28.94 -5.68
CA ILE A 192 13.62 30.08 -5.95
C ILE A 192 13.64 31.08 -4.78
N THR A 193 13.82 30.62 -3.53
CA THR A 193 13.87 31.50 -2.35
C THR A 193 15.15 32.36 -2.27
N VAL A 194 16.23 31.97 -2.94
CA VAL A 194 17.52 32.69 -2.89
C VAL A 194 17.61 33.84 -3.92
N LYS A 195 16.63 34.03 -4.82
CA LYS A 195 16.66 35.07 -5.88
C LYS A 195 15.75 36.28 -5.64
N ARG A 196 15.33 36.56 -4.40
CA ARG A 196 14.64 37.82 -4.04
C ARG A 196 15.37 38.58 -2.94
N GLN A 197 16.55 39.08 -3.26
CA GLN A 197 17.14 40.26 -2.61
C GLN A 197 17.95 41.03 -3.66
N PHE A 198 17.28 41.98 -4.30
CA PHE A 198 17.81 43.26 -4.78
C PHE A 198 16.66 44.25 -4.75
#